data_AF-A0A330LRB7-F1
#
_entry.id   AF-A0A330LRB7-F1
#
_cell.length_a   1.000
_cell.length_b   1.000
_cell.length_c   1.000
_cell.angle_alpha   90.00
_cell.angle_beta   90.00
_cell.angle_gamma   90.00
#
_symmetry.space_group_name_H-M   'P 1'
#
loop_
_entity.id
_entity.type
_entity.pdbx_description
1 polymer ?
#
loop_
_entity_poly.entity_id
_entity_poly.type
_entity_poly.pdbx_seq_one_letter_code
_entity_poly.pdbx_strand_id
1 'polypeptide(L)'
;MTEQEQQQLAELKSKSKLSPKERVQLKILTKKSKAETVSEPVKTANVFAVKPTTKISPLPIRFLEHERVGLKTLANDIKSQSLMEVIDVLGSENDINDTKLVRAAVLLLKQHSHNEIIAAIKETKLNMVR
;
A
#
# COMPACT_ATOMS: atom_id res chain seq x y z
N MET A 1 41.62 -8.62 5.62
CA MET A 1 42.02 -7.67 6.69
C MET A 1 43.54 -7.73 6.89
N THR A 2 44.23 -6.60 7.02
CA THR A 2 45.65 -6.58 7.45
C THR A 2 45.75 -6.75 8.97
N GLU A 3 46.84 -7.36 9.47
CA GLU A 3 47.05 -7.60 10.93
C GLU A 3 46.94 -6.32 11.77
N GLN A 4 47.37 -5.19 11.20
CA GLN A 4 47.27 -3.87 11.82
C GLN A 4 45.83 -3.40 12.04
N GLU A 5 44.91 -3.70 11.11
CA GLU A 5 43.49 -3.30 11.23
C GLU A 5 42.75 -4.14 12.30
N GLN A 6 43.21 -5.37 12.56
CA GLN A 6 42.65 -6.24 13.61
C GLN A 6 43.07 -5.77 15.00
N GLN A 7 44.33 -5.36 15.17
CA GLN A 7 44.82 -4.78 16.43
C GLN A 7 44.10 -3.47 16.77
N GLN A 8 43.92 -2.58 15.80
CA GLN A 8 43.15 -1.34 15.98
C GLN A 8 41.69 -1.59 16.38
N LEU A 9 41.06 -2.64 15.83
CA LEU A 9 39.69 -3.00 16.20
C LEU A 9 39.60 -3.56 17.64
N ALA A 10 40.63 -4.26 18.12
CA ALA A 10 40.69 -4.74 19.51
C ALA A 10 40.91 -3.58 20.49
N GLU A 11 41.82 -2.65 20.18
CA GLU A 11 42.10 -1.45 20.99
C GLU A 11 40.89 -0.51 21.07
N LEU A 12 40.16 -0.33 19.97
CA LEU A 12 38.97 0.52 19.96
C LEU A 12 37.79 -0.12 20.72
N LYS A 13 37.75 -1.45 20.83
CA LYS A 13 36.73 -2.16 21.62
C LYS A 13 37.03 -2.18 23.12
N SER A 14 38.29 -2.07 23.52
CA SER A 14 38.69 -2.06 24.94
C SER A 14 38.50 -0.70 25.63
N LYS A 15 38.37 0.39 24.85
CA LYS A 15 38.12 1.73 25.38
C LYS A 15 36.66 1.89 25.88
N SER A 16 36.49 2.29 27.15
CA SER A 16 35.18 2.47 27.80
C SER A 16 34.40 3.70 27.32
N LYS A 17 35.10 4.74 26.82
CA LYS A 17 34.50 5.93 26.21
C LYS A 17 35.20 6.23 24.89
N LEU A 18 34.42 6.22 23.80
CA LEU A 18 34.89 6.46 22.44
C LEU A 18 34.55 7.87 21.97
N SER A 19 35.57 8.56 21.45
CA SER A 19 35.44 9.83 20.74
C SER A 19 34.62 9.67 19.46
N PRO A 20 33.91 10.71 18.97
CA PRO A 20 33.14 10.63 17.72
C PRO A 20 33.92 10.09 16.52
N LYS A 21 35.21 10.43 16.39
CA LYS A 21 36.08 9.92 15.31
C LYS A 21 36.36 8.43 15.45
N GLU A 22 36.58 7.95 16.66
CA GLU A 22 36.86 6.53 16.98
C GLU A 22 35.61 5.65 16.75
N ARG A 23 34.40 6.19 17.01
CA ARG A 23 33.13 5.49 16.71
C ARG A 23 32.94 5.25 15.21
N VAL A 24 33.33 6.23 14.38
CA VAL A 24 33.26 6.09 12.91
C VAL A 24 34.25 5.02 12.43
N GLN A 25 35.47 5.01 12.97
CA GLN A 25 36.49 4.00 12.65
C GLN A 25 36.03 2.58 13.02
N LEU A 26 35.46 2.38 14.21
CA LEU A 26 34.86 1.09 14.59
C LEU A 26 33.78 0.63 13.61
N LYS A 27 32.91 1.54 13.15
CA LYS A 27 31.83 1.21 12.20
C LYS A 27 32.37 0.81 10.82
N ILE A 28 33.49 1.39 10.39
CA ILE A 28 34.13 1.06 9.11
C ILE A 28 34.84 -0.29 9.21
N LEU A 29 35.65 -0.49 10.25
CA LEU A 29 36.43 -1.72 10.43
C LEU A 29 35.52 -2.95 10.68
N THR A 30 34.41 -2.79 11.41
CA THR A 30 33.40 -3.85 11.59
C THR A 30 32.63 -4.20 10.33
N LYS A 31 32.47 -3.25 9.41
CA LYS A 31 31.86 -3.53 8.09
C LYS A 31 32.84 -4.29 7.19
N LYS A 32 34.13 -3.93 7.20
CA LYS A 32 35.17 -4.64 6.45
C LYS A 32 35.29 -6.11 6.90
N SER A 33 35.30 -6.37 8.21
CA SER A 33 35.39 -7.75 8.71
C SER A 33 34.16 -8.62 8.39
N LYS A 34 32.97 -8.03 8.30
CA LYS A 34 31.75 -8.74 7.89
C LYS A 34 31.67 -8.98 6.38
N ALA A 35 32.31 -8.14 5.57
CA ALA A 35 32.34 -8.34 4.13
C ALA A 35 33.20 -9.54 3.71
N GLU A 36 34.23 -9.89 4.48
CA GLU A 36 35.12 -11.02 4.20
C GLU A 36 34.56 -12.39 4.63
N THR A 37 33.48 -12.42 5.41
CA THR A 37 32.86 -13.67 5.92
C THR A 37 31.66 -14.16 5.11
N VAL A 38 31.40 -13.57 3.95
CA VAL A 38 30.28 -14.00 3.10
C VAL A 38 30.70 -15.23 2.28
N SER A 39 30.45 -16.41 2.86
CA SER A 39 30.42 -17.69 2.15
C SER A 39 29.48 -17.62 0.93
N GLU A 40 29.83 -18.35 -0.12
CA GLU A 40 29.15 -18.42 -1.42
C GLU A 40 27.61 -18.40 -1.33
N PRO A 41 26.92 -17.69 -2.23
CA PRO A 41 25.47 -17.54 -2.14
C PRO A 41 24.77 -18.85 -2.50
N VAL A 42 24.12 -19.47 -1.51
CA VAL A 42 23.11 -20.51 -1.72
C VAL A 42 22.02 -19.92 -2.61
N LYS A 43 21.89 -20.45 -3.83
CA LYS A 43 20.82 -20.09 -4.77
C LYS A 43 19.49 -20.64 -4.26
N THR A 44 18.88 -19.97 -3.29
CA THR A 44 17.45 -20.17 -3.04
C THR A 44 16.71 -19.60 -4.24
N ALA A 45 15.89 -20.41 -4.89
CA ALA A 45 15.01 -19.97 -5.95
C ALA A 45 13.97 -19.03 -5.34
N ASN A 46 14.30 -17.74 -5.28
CA ASN A 46 13.42 -16.64 -4.92
C ASN A 46 12.41 -16.45 -6.06
N VAL A 47 11.44 -17.35 -6.18
CA VAL A 47 10.21 -17.07 -6.93
C VAL A 47 9.36 -16.16 -6.04
N PHE A 48 9.79 -14.91 -5.91
CA PHE A 48 8.86 -13.84 -5.56
C PHE A 48 7.86 -13.80 -6.69
N ALA A 49 6.60 -14.09 -6.39
CA ALA A 49 5.49 -13.75 -7.25
C ALA A 49 5.74 -12.34 -7.78
N VAL A 50 6.02 -12.22 -9.07
CA VAL A 50 6.21 -10.95 -9.77
C VAL A 50 4.85 -10.29 -9.73
N LYS A 51 4.54 -9.57 -8.64
CA LYS A 51 3.41 -8.64 -8.65
C LYS A 51 3.68 -7.75 -9.87
N PRO A 52 2.81 -7.75 -10.90
CA PRO A 52 3.04 -6.93 -12.05
C PRO A 52 3.19 -5.49 -11.58
N THR A 53 4.41 -4.95 -11.70
CA THR A 53 4.78 -3.59 -11.30
C THR A 53 4.44 -2.59 -12.40
N THR A 54 3.72 -3.02 -13.44
CA THR A 54 3.12 -2.10 -14.40
C THR A 54 2.30 -1.10 -13.61
N LYS A 55 2.77 0.15 -13.61
CA LYS A 55 2.16 1.26 -12.89
C LYS A 55 0.73 1.40 -13.42
N ILE A 56 -0.24 0.81 -12.73
CA ILE A 56 -1.64 1.13 -12.95
C ILE A 56 -1.76 2.60 -12.54
N SER A 57 -1.89 3.50 -13.50
CA SER A 57 -2.18 4.91 -13.24
C SER A 57 -3.65 5.01 -12.85
N PRO A 58 -3.98 5.23 -11.56
CA PRO A 58 -5.38 5.32 -11.15
C PRO A 58 -6.02 6.55 -11.78
N LEU A 59 -7.27 6.43 -12.22
CA LEU A 59 -8.04 7.58 -12.66
C LEU A 59 -8.49 8.37 -11.42
N PRO A 60 -8.05 9.63 -11.24
CA PRO A 60 -8.52 10.43 -10.12
C PRO A 60 -9.98 10.85 -10.37
N ILE A 61 -10.90 10.37 -9.53
CA ILE A 61 -12.31 10.78 -9.56
C ILE A 61 -12.53 11.81 -8.45
N ARG A 62 -13.07 12.98 -8.81
CA ARG A 62 -13.42 14.02 -7.85
C ARG A 62 -14.89 13.90 -7.48
N PHE A 63 -15.15 13.61 -6.21
CA PHE A 63 -16.50 13.62 -5.65
C PHE A 63 -16.84 14.98 -5.03
N LEU A 64 -18.08 15.41 -5.23
CA LEU A 64 -18.70 16.51 -4.50
C LEU A 64 -19.10 16.03 -3.09
N GLU A 65 -19.36 16.97 -2.19
CA GLU A 65 -19.65 16.63 -0.78
C GLU A 65 -20.93 15.80 -0.65
N HIS A 66 -21.99 16.18 -1.36
CA HIS A 66 -23.26 15.45 -1.33
C HIS A 66 -23.15 14.04 -1.90
N GLU A 67 -22.26 13.81 -2.87
CA GLU A 67 -22.00 12.47 -3.42
C GLU A 67 -21.29 11.59 -2.39
N ARG A 68 -20.34 12.14 -1.63
CA ARG A 68 -19.68 11.41 -0.54
C ARG A 68 -20.65 11.07 0.57
N VAL A 69 -21.54 12.01 0.93
CA VAL A 69 -22.60 11.75 1.91
C VAL A 69 -23.53 10.66 1.38
N GLY A 70 -23.96 10.73 0.12
CA GLY A 70 -24.80 9.72 -0.52
C GLY A 70 -24.18 8.31 -0.52
N LEU A 71 -22.87 8.20 -0.79
CA LEU A 71 -22.16 6.93 -0.71
C LEU A 71 -22.14 6.36 0.72
N LYS A 72 -21.91 7.21 1.72
CA LYS A 72 -21.91 6.79 3.13
C LYS A 72 -23.30 6.40 3.61
N THR A 73 -24.33 7.15 3.26
CA THR A 73 -25.72 6.82 3.63
C THR A 73 -26.11 5.50 2.99
N LEU A 74 -25.86 5.32 1.69
CA LEU A 74 -26.14 4.07 1.00
C LEU A 74 -25.40 2.88 1.63
N ALA A 75 -24.13 3.05 1.99
CA ALA A 75 -23.38 2.01 2.68
C ALA A 75 -24.05 1.60 4.00
N ASN A 76 -24.45 2.57 4.82
CA ASN A 76 -25.12 2.33 6.09
C ASN A 76 -26.53 1.73 5.90
N ASP A 77 -27.25 2.15 4.87
CA ASP A 77 -28.58 1.65 4.55
C ASP A 77 -28.51 0.17 4.16
N ILE A 78 -27.57 -0.22 3.30
CA ILE A 78 -27.37 -1.64 2.94
C ILE A 78 -27.03 -2.47 4.19
N LYS A 79 -26.14 -1.95 5.04
CA LYS A 79 -25.72 -2.63 6.29
C LYS A 79 -26.86 -2.76 7.29
N SER A 80 -27.75 -1.78 7.37
CA SER A 80 -28.88 -1.82 8.32
C SER A 80 -30.07 -2.62 7.80
N GLN A 81 -30.36 -2.56 6.50
CA GLN A 81 -31.54 -3.19 5.90
C GLN A 81 -31.29 -4.63 5.44
N SER A 82 -30.05 -4.97 5.06
CA SER A 82 -29.72 -6.24 4.40
C SER A 82 -28.51 -6.95 5.03
N LEU A 83 -28.26 -6.75 6.33
CA LEU A 83 -27.05 -7.25 7.01
C LEU A 83 -26.81 -8.76 6.80
N MET A 84 -27.87 -9.57 6.86
CA MET A 84 -27.76 -11.02 6.68
C MET A 84 -27.26 -11.38 5.29
N GLU A 85 -27.83 -10.78 4.24
CA GLU A 85 -27.40 -10.99 2.86
C GLU A 85 -25.96 -10.51 2.64
N VAL A 86 -25.57 -9.40 3.26
CA VAL A 86 -24.20 -8.90 3.22
C VAL A 86 -23.22 -9.91 3.83
N ILE A 87 -23.55 -10.50 4.98
CA ILE A 87 -22.71 -11.51 5.62
C ILE A 87 -22.67 -12.79 4.79
N ASP A 88 -23.81 -13.24 4.27
CA ASP A 88 -23.91 -14.48 3.50
C ASP A 88 -23.17 -14.41 2.15
N VAL A 89 -23.27 -13.27 1.45
CA VAL A 89 -22.70 -13.09 0.11
C VAL A 89 -21.28 -12.53 0.15
N LEU A 90 -21.01 -11.54 1.02
CA LEU A 90 -19.71 -10.86 1.07
C LEU A 90 -18.80 -11.39 2.19
N GLY A 91 -19.33 -12.12 3.17
CA GLY A 91 -18.58 -12.68 4.29
C GLY A 91 -18.35 -11.70 5.45
N SER A 92 -18.43 -10.38 5.21
CA SER A 92 -18.29 -9.37 6.24
C SER A 92 -19.00 -8.06 5.90
N GLU A 93 -19.55 -7.40 6.92
CA GLU A 93 -20.08 -6.03 6.80
C GLU A 93 -18.99 -5.01 6.40
N ASN A 94 -17.73 -5.27 6.79
CA ASN A 94 -16.60 -4.42 6.45
C ASN A 94 -16.26 -4.48 4.95
N ASP A 95 -16.83 -5.44 4.22
CA ASP A 95 -16.65 -5.53 2.79
C ASP A 95 -17.49 -4.51 2.01
N ILE A 96 -18.36 -3.75 2.66
CA ILE A 96 -19.01 -2.58 2.07
C ILE A 96 -18.20 -1.32 2.40
N ASN A 97 -17.58 -0.73 1.36
CA ASN A 97 -16.86 0.54 1.43
C ASN A 97 -16.98 1.33 0.12
N ASP A 98 -16.64 2.63 0.17
CA ASP A 98 -16.76 3.55 -0.97
C ASP A 98 -16.08 3.04 -2.24
N THR A 99 -14.89 2.44 -2.12
CA THR A 99 -14.15 1.93 -3.29
C THR A 99 -14.90 0.79 -3.96
N LYS A 100 -15.45 -0.15 -3.17
CA LYS A 100 -16.20 -1.28 -3.68
C LYS A 100 -17.56 -0.86 -4.22
N LEU A 101 -18.22 0.12 -3.59
CA LEU A 101 -19.48 0.70 -4.09
C LEU A 101 -19.29 1.37 -5.45
N VAL A 102 -18.24 2.18 -5.62
CA VAL A 102 -17.94 2.82 -6.92
C VAL A 102 -17.61 1.77 -7.98
N ARG A 103 -16.86 0.72 -7.63
CA ARG A 103 -16.57 -0.39 -8.56
C ARG A 103 -17.82 -1.19 -8.92
N ALA A 104 -18.72 -1.43 -7.96
CA ALA A 104 -20.00 -2.07 -8.19
C ALA A 104 -20.87 -1.23 -9.12
N ALA A 105 -20.95 0.09 -8.91
CA ALA A 105 -21.66 1.00 -9.80
C ALA A 105 -21.15 0.90 -11.26
N VAL A 106 -19.83 0.84 -11.46
CA VAL A 106 -19.23 0.65 -12.79
C VAL A 106 -19.64 -0.69 -13.43
N LEU A 107 -19.80 -1.76 -12.66
CA LEU A 107 -20.32 -3.03 -13.17
C LEU A 107 -21.80 -2.92 -13.55
N LEU A 108 -22.60 -2.26 -12.71
CA LEU A 108 -24.03 -2.05 -12.94
C LEU A 108 -24.31 -1.16 -14.16
N LEU A 109 -23.43 -0.21 -14.48
CA LEU A 109 -23.56 0.61 -15.70
C LEU A 109 -23.71 -0.23 -16.98
N LYS A 110 -23.14 -1.45 -17.02
CA LYS A 110 -23.28 -2.35 -18.19
C LYS A 110 -24.69 -2.92 -18.36
N GLN A 111 -25.50 -2.87 -17.31
CA GLN A 111 -26.86 -3.40 -17.28
C GLN A 111 -27.90 -2.33 -17.66
N HIS A 112 -27.50 -1.06 -17.71
CA HIS A 112 -28.37 0.06 -18.06
C HIS A 112 -28.27 0.43 -19.53
N SER A 113 -29.34 1.02 -20.06
CA SER A 113 -29.37 1.53 -21.43
C SER A 113 -28.55 2.80 -21.58
N HIS A 114 -28.04 3.06 -22.79
CA HIS A 114 -27.32 4.31 -23.08
C HIS A 114 -28.14 5.57 -22.76
N ASN A 115 -29.47 5.53 -22.96
CA ASN A 115 -30.34 6.67 -22.68
C ASN A 115 -30.39 7.01 -21.18
N GLU A 116 -30.51 6.00 -20.32
CA GLU A 116 -30.49 6.18 -18.86
C GLU A 116 -29.15 6.73 -18.39
N ILE A 117 -28.05 6.20 -18.93
CA ILE A 117 -26.70 6.66 -18.60
C ILE A 117 -26.51 8.12 -19.04
N ILE A 118 -26.94 8.49 -20.24
CA ILE A 118 -26.84 9.87 -20.74
C ILE A 118 -27.69 10.82 -19.88
N ALA A 119 -28.89 10.41 -19.45
CA ALA A 119 -29.73 11.19 -18.56
C ALA A 119 -29.06 11.42 -17.19
N ALA A 120 -28.48 10.38 -16.60
CA ALA A 120 -27.74 10.49 -15.34
C ALA A 120 -26.52 11.41 -15.48
N ILE A 121 -25.74 11.30 -16.57
CA ILE A 121 -24.60 12.19 -16.85
C ILE A 121 -25.06 13.65 -16.94
N LYS A 122 -26.20 13.91 -17.58
CA LYS A 122 -26.77 15.26 -17.68
C LYS A 122 -27.07 15.84 -16.29
N GLU A 123 -27.64 15.04 -15.40
CA GLU A 123 -27.94 15.45 -14.02
C GLU A 123 -26.66 15.72 -13.22
N THR A 124 -25.67 14.80 -13.27
CA THR A 124 -24.37 15.01 -12.63
C THR A 124 -23.70 16.30 -13.12
N LYS A 125 -23.72 16.56 -14.43
CA LYS A 125 -23.17 17.79 -15.00
C LYS A 125 -23.82 19.05 -14.42
N LEU A 126 -25.13 19.05 -14.23
CA LEU A 126 -25.85 20.18 -13.63
C LEU A 126 -25.45 20.38 -12.16
N ASN A 127 -25.30 19.30 -11.42
CA ASN A 127 -24.92 19.33 -10.01
C ASN A 127 -23.46 19.74 -9.78
N MET A 128 -22.57 19.56 -10.76
CA MET A 128 -21.17 19.99 -10.70
C MET A 128 -20.95 21.49 -10.93
N VAL A 129 -21.91 22.18 -11.54
CA VAL A 129 -21.80 23.61 -11.88
C VAL A 129 -22.39 24.51 -10.78
N ARG A 130 -23.16 23.94 -9.86
CA ARG A 130 -23.65 24.63 -8.66
C ARG A 130 -22.64 24.56 -7.52
#